data_AF-A0A8J5TQH7-F1
#
_entry.id   AF-A0A8J5TQH7-F1
#
_cell.length_a   1.000
_cell.length_b   1.000
_cell.length_c   1.000
_cell.angle_alpha   90.00
_cell.angle_beta   90.00
_cell.angle_gamma   90.00
#
_symmetry.space_group_name_H-M   'P 1'
#
loop_
_entity.id
_entity.type
_entity.pdbx_description
1 polymer ?
#
loop_
_entity_poly.entity_id
_entity_poly.type
_entity_poly.pdbx_seq_one_letter_code
_entity_poly.pdbx_strand_id
1 'polypeptide(L)'
;MPAHPTPPAIPGNRAEYEAQYAKDPDRWYQYLSEAHAWMTAQEEGQTATDRKLIELQVQVEAQQEEILNLQNTLQTMQVKESAAMMQKSWIEERLDKKEKELEIAQAKAHKAQEEARQAVAARLPTVATLTPATYQTLVSHFRGLDIRLQEHRERTRPYTPKKLATTAYMRPIYPDHATGKEVSLTPQRP
;
A
#
# COMPACT_ATOMS: atom_id res chain seq x y z
N MET A 1 60.86 -3.25 -11.76
CA MET A 1 61.32 -4.49 -12.44
C MET A 1 62.54 -4.98 -11.69
N PRO A 2 62.49 -6.11 -10.97
CA PRO A 2 63.73 -6.69 -10.45
C PRO A 2 64.58 -7.07 -11.67
N ALA A 3 65.83 -6.64 -11.69
CA ALA A 3 66.75 -6.95 -12.78
C ALA A 3 66.90 -8.46 -12.89
N HIS A 4 66.54 -9.02 -14.05
CA HIS A 4 66.78 -10.44 -14.32
C HIS A 4 68.29 -10.69 -14.26
N PRO A 5 68.75 -11.68 -13.50
CA PRO A 5 70.17 -12.02 -13.47
C PRO A 5 70.62 -12.38 -14.90
N THR A 6 71.74 -11.82 -15.34
CA THR A 6 72.28 -12.09 -16.68
C THR A 6 72.77 -13.54 -16.74
N PRO A 7 72.37 -14.33 -17.76
CA PRO A 7 72.83 -15.71 -17.86
C PRO A 7 74.36 -15.76 -18.03
N PRO A 8 75.06 -16.72 -17.40
CA PRO A 8 76.48 -16.93 -17.60
C PRO A 8 76.80 -17.22 -19.07
N ALA A 9 77.80 -16.58 -19.67
CA ALA A 9 78.12 -16.76 -21.09
C ALA A 9 78.70 -18.15 -21.39
N ILE A 10 78.07 -18.93 -22.29
CA ILE A 10 78.58 -20.22 -22.77
C ILE A 10 79.60 -19.96 -23.91
N PRO A 11 80.77 -20.62 -23.95
CA PRO A 11 81.67 -20.62 -25.10
C PRO A 11 80.96 -21.10 -26.36
N GLY A 12 81.18 -20.40 -27.47
CA GLY A 12 80.42 -20.63 -28.71
C GLY A 12 80.76 -21.93 -29.45
N ASN A 13 81.84 -22.65 -29.07
CA ASN A 13 82.20 -23.91 -29.71
C ASN A 13 82.76 -24.96 -28.74
N ARG A 14 82.66 -26.23 -29.16
CA ARG A 14 83.06 -27.42 -28.38
C ARG A 14 84.56 -27.50 -28.12
N ALA A 15 85.39 -27.06 -29.06
CA ALA A 15 86.85 -27.13 -28.91
C ALA A 15 87.36 -26.13 -27.85
N GLU A 16 86.78 -24.93 -27.80
CA GLU A 16 87.03 -23.93 -26.77
C GLU A 16 86.53 -24.42 -25.41
N TYR A 17 85.38 -25.08 -25.37
CA TYR A 17 84.87 -25.72 -24.16
C TYR A 17 85.85 -26.77 -23.62
N GLU A 18 86.27 -27.73 -24.44
CA GLU A 18 87.18 -28.80 -24.02
C GLU A 18 88.56 -28.25 -23.59
N ALA A 19 89.08 -27.24 -24.30
CA ALA A 19 90.35 -26.59 -23.97
C ALA A 19 90.28 -25.75 -22.68
N GLN A 20 89.14 -25.15 -22.35
CA GLN A 20 88.94 -24.43 -21.09
C GLN A 20 88.65 -25.39 -19.94
N TYR A 21 87.90 -26.47 -20.18
CA TYR A 21 87.62 -27.51 -19.21
C TYR A 21 88.88 -28.21 -18.74
N ALA A 22 89.80 -28.53 -19.66
CA ALA A 22 91.08 -29.14 -19.31
C ALA A 22 92.00 -28.23 -18.48
N LYS A 23 91.79 -26.90 -18.48
CA LYS A 23 92.58 -25.93 -17.73
C LYS A 23 92.10 -25.75 -16.30
N ASP A 24 90.79 -25.74 -16.09
CA ASP A 24 90.17 -25.47 -14.78
C ASP A 24 88.79 -26.14 -14.68
N PRO A 25 88.74 -27.44 -14.30
CA PRO A 25 87.50 -28.19 -14.20
C PRO A 25 86.54 -27.67 -13.12
N ASP A 26 87.08 -27.14 -12.01
CA ASP A 26 86.29 -26.68 -10.87
C ASP A 26 85.50 -25.40 -11.21
N ARG A 27 86.12 -24.48 -11.96
CA ARG A 27 85.43 -23.29 -12.49
C ARG A 27 84.26 -23.66 -13.40
N TRP A 28 84.39 -24.73 -14.17
CA TRP A 28 83.32 -25.23 -15.03
C TRP A 28 82.17 -25.86 -14.24
N TYR A 29 82.49 -26.59 -13.17
CA TYR A 29 81.49 -27.13 -12.28
C TYR A 29 80.70 -26.02 -11.58
N GLN A 30 81.37 -24.96 -11.12
CA GLN A 30 80.72 -23.77 -10.55
C GLN A 30 79.81 -23.10 -11.58
N TYR A 31 80.31 -22.86 -12.80
CA TYR A 31 79.54 -22.26 -13.88
C TYR A 31 78.25 -23.04 -14.19
N LEU A 32 78.33 -24.36 -14.34
CA LEU A 32 77.15 -25.19 -14.64
C LEU A 32 76.16 -25.21 -13.47
N SER A 33 76.66 -25.17 -12.23
CA SER A 33 75.83 -25.11 -11.03
C SER A 33 75.08 -23.78 -10.93
N GLU A 34 75.75 -22.66 -11.20
CA GLU A 34 75.16 -21.32 -11.24
C GLU A 34 74.13 -21.18 -12.38
N ALA A 35 74.45 -21.70 -13.56
CA ALA A 35 73.53 -21.71 -14.70
C ALA A 35 72.27 -22.55 -14.41
N HIS A 36 72.42 -23.71 -13.77
CA HIS A 36 71.29 -24.53 -13.35
C HIS A 36 70.42 -23.82 -12.30
N ALA A 37 71.04 -23.24 -11.26
CA ALA A 37 70.31 -22.48 -10.24
C ALA A 37 69.55 -21.28 -10.85
N TRP A 38 70.14 -20.60 -11.84
CA TRP A 38 69.49 -19.53 -12.58
C TRP A 38 68.26 -20.00 -13.36
N MET A 39 68.37 -21.13 -14.08
CA MET A 39 67.24 -21.69 -14.83
C MET A 39 66.08 -22.07 -13.90
N THR A 40 66.37 -22.72 -12.77
CA THR A 40 65.35 -23.09 -11.79
C THR A 40 64.67 -21.84 -11.19
N ALA A 41 65.44 -20.81 -10.83
CA ALA A 41 64.88 -19.56 -10.32
C ALA A 41 64.03 -18.81 -11.36
N GLN A 42 64.38 -18.90 -12.65
CA GLN A 42 63.57 -18.38 -13.76
C GLN A 42 62.25 -19.14 -13.91
N GLU A 43 62.26 -20.47 -13.88
CA GLU A 43 61.03 -21.28 -13.95
C GLU A 43 60.07 -20.97 -12.79
N GLU A 44 60.58 -20.83 -11.57
CA GLU A 44 59.76 -20.43 -10.42
C GLU A 44 59.19 -19.01 -10.57
N GLY A 45 60.00 -18.06 -11.03
CA GLY A 45 59.55 -16.68 -11.31
C GLY A 45 58.51 -16.61 -12.42
N GLN A 46 58.66 -17.41 -13.47
CA GLN A 46 57.72 -17.49 -14.58
C GLN A 46 56.39 -18.10 -14.13
N THR A 47 56.42 -19.21 -13.38
CA THR A 47 55.18 -19.83 -12.86
C THR A 47 54.42 -18.90 -11.91
N ALA A 48 55.11 -18.11 -11.09
CA ALA A 48 54.47 -17.11 -10.24
C ALA A 48 53.82 -15.98 -11.05
N THR A 49 54.50 -15.52 -12.11
CA THR A 49 53.99 -14.50 -13.02
C THR A 49 52.76 -15.00 -13.79
N ASP A 50 52.83 -16.22 -14.34
CA ASP A 50 51.73 -16.83 -15.08
C ASP A 50 50.50 -17.05 -14.18
N ARG A 51 50.69 -17.49 -12.93
CA ARG A 51 49.60 -17.58 -11.94
C ARG A 51 48.96 -16.22 -11.68
N LYS A 52 49.77 -15.18 -11.50
CA LYS A 52 49.25 -13.83 -11.27
C LYS A 52 48.48 -13.29 -12.48
N LEU A 53 48.95 -13.59 -13.68
CA LEU A 53 48.27 -13.23 -14.93
C LEU A 53 46.89 -13.89 -15.00
N ILE A 54 46.80 -15.20 -14.71
CA ILE A 54 45.53 -15.93 -14.68
C ILE A 54 44.57 -15.34 -13.63
N GLU A 55 45.07 -15.07 -12.42
CA GLU A 55 44.26 -14.48 -11.34
C GLU A 55 43.67 -13.12 -11.76
N LEU A 56 44.51 -12.25 -12.34
CA LEU A 56 44.06 -10.95 -12.83
C LEU A 56 43.06 -11.08 -13.99
N GLN A 57 43.26 -12.05 -14.88
CA GLN A 57 42.35 -12.29 -15.99
C GLN A 57 40.97 -12.74 -15.50
N VAL A 58 40.92 -13.64 -14.52
CA VAL A 58 39.65 -14.05 -13.88
C VAL A 58 38.98 -12.87 -13.19
N GLN A 59 39.73 -12.00 -12.51
CA GLN A 59 39.17 -10.80 -11.89
C GLN A 59 38.57 -9.83 -12.92
N VAL A 60 39.24 -9.63 -14.05
CA VAL A 60 38.74 -8.79 -15.14
C VAL A 60 37.44 -9.37 -15.72
N GLU A 61 37.39 -10.67 -15.97
CA GLU A 61 36.17 -11.33 -16.48
C GLU A 61 35.00 -11.21 -15.50
N ALA A 62 35.24 -11.45 -14.21
CA ALA A 62 34.22 -11.30 -13.16
C ALA A 62 33.67 -9.86 -13.08
N GLN A 63 34.56 -8.85 -13.15
CA GLN A 63 34.16 -7.45 -13.14
C GLN A 63 33.37 -7.07 -14.40
N GLN A 64 33.74 -7.59 -15.56
CA GLN A 64 33.00 -7.37 -16.80
C GLN A 64 31.57 -7.94 -16.74
N GLU A 65 31.41 -9.14 -16.19
CA GLU A 65 30.10 -9.75 -15.99
C GLU A 65 29.24 -8.93 -15.00
N GLU A 66 29.83 -8.48 -13.90
CA GLU A 66 29.14 -7.63 -12.92
C GLU A 66 28.68 -6.30 -13.54
N ILE A 67 29.53 -5.65 -14.34
CA ILE A 67 29.16 -4.41 -15.07
C ILE A 67 27.98 -4.67 -16.00
N LEU A 68 27.99 -5.77 -16.76
CA LEU A 68 26.90 -6.14 -17.67
C LEU A 68 25.60 -6.37 -16.89
N ASN A 69 25.66 -7.06 -15.76
CA ASN A 69 24.50 -7.32 -14.91
C ASN A 69 23.91 -6.02 -14.32
N LEU A 70 24.77 -5.11 -13.86
CA LEU A 70 24.36 -3.80 -13.36
C LEU A 70 23.70 -2.96 -14.46
N GLN A 71 24.24 -2.98 -15.69
CA GLN A 71 23.64 -2.30 -16.83
C GLN A 71 22.23 -2.85 -17.15
N ASN A 72 22.07 -4.16 -17.19
CA ASN A 72 20.76 -4.81 -17.41
C ASN A 72 19.74 -4.46 -16.31
N THR A 73 20.19 -4.45 -15.05
CA THR A 73 19.35 -4.09 -13.91
C THR A 73 18.91 -2.63 -13.99
N LEU A 74 19.84 -1.73 -14.31
CA LEU A 74 19.55 -0.30 -14.47
C LEU A 74 18.55 -0.06 -15.60
N GLN A 75 18.72 -0.71 -16.75
CA GLN A 75 17.78 -0.59 -17.88
C GLN A 75 16.38 -1.10 -17.49
N THR A 76 16.31 -2.22 -16.78
CA THR A 76 15.03 -2.77 -16.30
C THR A 76 14.34 -1.81 -15.34
N MET A 77 15.09 -1.17 -14.43
CA MET A 77 14.56 -0.18 -13.50
C MET A 77 14.06 1.07 -14.23
N GLN A 78 14.78 1.55 -15.25
CA GLN A 78 14.37 2.71 -16.05
C GLN A 78 13.04 2.46 -16.80
N VAL A 79 12.83 1.24 -17.32
CA VAL A 79 11.56 0.86 -17.95
C VAL A 79 10.42 0.82 -16.92
N LYS A 80 10.68 0.31 -15.72
CA LYS A 80 9.68 0.33 -14.64
C LYS A 80 9.34 1.74 -14.19
N GLU A 81 10.33 2.62 -14.11
CA GLU A 81 10.15 4.02 -13.73
C GLU A 81 9.30 4.77 -14.76
N SER A 82 9.55 4.58 -16.05
CA SER A 82 8.74 5.20 -17.10
C SER A 82 7.29 4.69 -17.10
N ALA A 83 7.08 3.38 -16.88
CA ALA A 83 5.75 2.81 -16.71
C ALA A 83 5.01 3.38 -15.48
N ALA A 84 5.72 3.51 -14.34
CA ALA A 84 5.16 4.11 -13.13
C ALA A 84 4.80 5.59 -13.32
N MET A 85 5.62 6.34 -14.07
CA MET A 85 5.35 7.73 -14.42
C MET A 85 4.09 7.86 -15.29
N MET A 86 3.92 7.00 -16.29
CA MET A 86 2.70 6.94 -17.10
C MET A 86 1.47 6.57 -16.28
N GLN A 87 1.60 5.61 -15.35
CA GLN A 87 0.51 5.24 -14.46
C GLN A 87 0.11 6.41 -13.55
N LYS A 88 1.10 7.12 -13.00
CA LYS A 88 0.89 8.31 -12.17
C LYS A 88 0.12 9.38 -12.92
N SER A 89 0.54 9.73 -14.15
CA SER A 89 -0.16 10.76 -14.94
C SER A 89 -1.61 10.38 -15.25
N TRP A 90 -1.87 9.09 -15.51
CA TRP A 90 -3.24 8.60 -15.74
C TRP A 90 -4.11 8.69 -14.48
N ILE A 91 -3.54 8.43 -13.30
CA ILE A 91 -4.25 8.57 -12.02
C ILE A 91 -4.56 10.05 -11.75
N GLU A 92 -3.58 10.93 -11.95
CA GLU A 92 -3.75 12.39 -11.76
C GLU A 92 -4.86 12.93 -12.66
N GLU A 93 -4.88 12.60 -13.96
CA GLU A 93 -5.93 13.06 -14.87
C GLU A 93 -7.33 12.57 -14.44
N ARG A 94 -7.44 11.32 -13.98
CA ARG A 94 -8.70 10.78 -13.46
C ARG A 94 -9.13 11.44 -12.16
N LEU A 95 -8.18 11.76 -11.30
CA LEU A 95 -8.44 12.45 -10.04
C LEU A 95 -8.97 13.86 -10.31
N ASP A 96 -8.30 14.63 -11.16
CA ASP A 96 -8.73 15.97 -11.59
C ASP A 96 -10.15 15.96 -12.16
N LYS A 97 -10.46 14.96 -13.00
CA LYS A 97 -11.81 14.80 -13.54
C LYS A 97 -12.82 14.54 -12.43
N LYS A 98 -12.49 13.69 -11.47
CA LYS A 98 -13.37 13.36 -10.33
C LYS A 98 -13.55 14.54 -9.38
N GLU A 99 -12.52 15.35 -9.16
CA GLU A 99 -12.60 16.57 -8.36
C GLU A 99 -13.56 17.59 -9.00
N LYS A 100 -13.47 17.80 -10.32
CA LYS A 100 -14.42 18.65 -11.06
C LYS A 100 -15.85 18.12 -11.01
N GLU A 101 -16.04 16.81 -11.19
CA GLU A 101 -17.36 16.18 -11.05
C GLU A 101 -17.94 16.36 -9.64
N LEU A 102 -17.10 16.23 -8.61
CA LEU A 102 -17.47 16.43 -7.21
C LEU A 102 -17.87 17.88 -6.93
N GLU A 103 -17.10 18.85 -7.42
CA GLU A 103 -17.41 20.28 -7.27
C GLU A 103 -18.78 20.62 -7.88
N ILE A 104 -19.07 20.10 -9.08
CA ILE A 104 -20.39 20.27 -9.72
C ILE A 104 -21.50 19.63 -8.88
N ALA A 105 -21.27 18.42 -8.35
CA ALA A 105 -22.26 17.72 -7.53
C ALA A 105 -22.53 18.48 -6.22
N GLN A 106 -21.50 19.02 -5.57
CA GLN A 106 -21.62 19.85 -4.37
C GLN A 106 -22.38 21.14 -4.66
N ALA A 107 -22.08 21.84 -5.76
CA ALA A 107 -22.80 23.04 -6.16
C ALA A 107 -24.29 22.76 -6.41
N LYS A 108 -24.61 21.64 -7.08
CA LYS A 108 -26.00 21.19 -7.28
C LYS A 108 -26.70 20.85 -5.96
N ALA A 109 -26.02 20.13 -5.07
CA ALA A 109 -26.57 19.78 -3.77
C ALA A 109 -26.86 21.02 -2.91
N HIS A 110 -25.94 21.99 -2.89
CA HIS A 110 -26.12 23.26 -2.19
C HIS A 110 -27.31 24.04 -2.75
N LYS A 111 -27.43 24.12 -4.09
CA LYS A 111 -28.58 24.77 -4.74
C LYS A 111 -29.89 24.08 -4.37
N ALA A 112 -29.96 22.75 -4.45
CA ALA A 112 -31.15 21.99 -4.08
C ALA A 112 -31.51 22.16 -2.59
N GLN A 113 -30.51 22.25 -1.72
CA GLN A 113 -30.72 22.53 -0.30
C GLN A 113 -31.32 23.92 -0.07
N GLU A 114 -30.85 24.93 -0.79
CA GLU A 114 -31.37 26.30 -0.68
C GLU A 114 -32.78 26.41 -1.25
N GLU A 115 -33.06 25.79 -2.40
CA GLU A 115 -34.41 25.70 -2.97
C GLU A 115 -35.37 24.98 -1.99
N ALA A 116 -34.92 23.90 -1.35
CA ALA A 116 -35.71 23.20 -0.34
C ALA A 116 -35.97 24.08 0.90
N ARG A 117 -34.97 24.85 1.37
CA ARG A 117 -35.15 25.81 2.47
C ARG A 117 -36.17 26.89 2.12
N GLN A 118 -36.09 27.47 0.91
CA GLN A 118 -37.03 28.47 0.44
C GLN A 118 -38.44 27.88 0.29
N ALA A 119 -38.57 26.66 -0.23
CA ALA A 119 -39.85 25.97 -0.33
C ALA A 119 -40.46 25.68 1.06
N VAL A 120 -39.64 25.33 2.05
CA VAL A 120 -40.08 25.18 3.44
C VAL A 120 -40.48 26.53 4.04
N ALA A 121 -39.71 27.60 3.81
CA ALA A 121 -40.04 28.96 4.26
C ALA A 121 -41.34 29.50 3.63
N ALA A 122 -41.61 29.17 2.36
CA ALA A 122 -42.86 29.53 1.68
C ALA A 122 -44.06 28.69 2.14
N ARG A 123 -43.82 27.46 2.62
CA ARG A 123 -44.85 26.55 3.16
C ARG A 123 -45.08 26.72 4.65
N LEU A 124 -44.11 27.29 5.39
CA LEU A 124 -44.34 27.81 6.73
C LEU A 124 -45.42 28.87 6.58
N PRO A 125 -46.64 28.63 7.10
CA PRO A 125 -47.66 29.64 7.03
C PRO A 125 -47.14 30.87 7.77
N THR A 126 -47.73 32.00 7.42
CA THR A 126 -47.93 33.17 8.26
C THR A 126 -48.70 32.78 9.55
N VAL A 127 -48.20 31.79 10.33
CA VAL A 127 -48.75 31.34 11.61
C VAL A 127 -48.67 32.49 12.63
N ALA A 128 -47.79 33.46 12.40
CA ALA A 128 -47.72 34.69 13.18
C ALA A 128 -48.89 35.67 12.94
N THR A 129 -49.79 35.43 11.96
CA THR A 129 -50.99 36.26 11.75
C THR A 129 -52.28 35.44 11.74
N LEU A 130 -52.42 34.50 12.67
CA LEU A 130 -53.74 34.30 13.27
C LEU A 130 -53.94 35.48 14.22
N THR A 131 -54.70 36.48 13.80
CA THR A 131 -55.16 37.50 14.75
C THR A 131 -55.86 36.78 15.92
N PRO A 132 -55.69 37.22 17.18
CA PRO A 132 -56.31 36.54 18.33
C PRO A 132 -57.81 36.25 18.14
N ALA A 133 -58.51 37.11 17.39
CA ALA A 133 -59.90 36.95 17.02
C ALA A 133 -60.18 35.73 16.11
N THR A 134 -59.34 35.47 15.10
CA THR A 134 -59.52 34.32 14.19
C THR A 134 -59.22 32.99 14.90
N TYR A 135 -58.21 32.96 15.76
CA TYR A 135 -57.92 31.80 16.60
C TYR A 135 -59.07 31.49 17.57
N GLN A 136 -59.59 32.50 18.30
CA GLN A 136 -60.72 32.28 19.21
C GLN A 136 -62.00 31.86 18.47
N THR A 137 -62.23 32.38 17.26
CA THR A 137 -63.37 31.99 16.43
C THR A 137 -63.25 30.54 15.98
N LEU A 138 -62.07 30.08 15.57
CA LEU A 138 -61.86 28.68 15.21
C LEU A 138 -62.01 27.75 16.41
N VAL A 139 -61.41 28.11 17.55
CA VAL A 139 -61.52 27.32 18.80
C VAL A 139 -62.98 27.20 19.26
N SER A 140 -63.75 28.28 19.22
CA SER A 140 -65.17 28.23 19.58
C SER A 140 -65.98 27.38 18.58
N HIS A 141 -65.65 27.46 17.29
CA HIS A 141 -66.34 26.71 16.26
C HIS A 141 -66.09 25.20 16.38
N PHE A 142 -64.84 24.78 16.65
CA PHE A 142 -64.48 23.39 16.91
C PHE A 142 -65.11 22.87 18.21
N ARG A 143 -65.12 23.68 19.27
CA ARG A 143 -65.80 23.32 20.52
C ARG A 143 -67.29 23.08 20.30
N GLY A 144 -67.95 23.92 19.50
CA GLY A 144 -69.35 23.72 19.11
C GLY A 144 -69.59 22.47 18.25
N LEU A 145 -68.61 22.09 17.41
CA LEU A 145 -68.68 20.85 16.63
C LEU A 145 -68.52 19.61 17.52
N ASP A 146 -67.59 19.62 18.46
CA ASP A 146 -67.40 18.52 19.42
C ASP A 146 -68.64 18.32 20.30
N ILE A 147 -69.24 19.40 20.80
CA ILE A 147 -70.49 19.33 21.56
C ILE A 147 -71.60 18.70 20.72
N ARG A 148 -71.80 19.17 19.48
CA ARG A 148 -72.81 18.58 18.58
C ARG A 148 -72.54 17.13 18.22
N LEU A 149 -71.27 16.77 18.03
CA LEU A 149 -70.88 15.39 17.75
C LEU A 149 -71.13 14.49 18.97
N GLN A 150 -70.85 14.99 20.17
CA GLN A 150 -71.12 14.27 21.42
C GLN A 150 -72.62 14.12 21.67
N GLU A 151 -73.42 15.17 21.50
CA GLU A 151 -74.88 15.10 21.57
C GLU A 151 -75.46 14.13 20.53
N HIS A 152 -74.91 14.12 19.32
CA HIS A 152 -75.33 13.16 18.29
C HIS A 152 -75.00 11.72 18.72
N ARG A 153 -73.81 11.47 19.26
CA ARG A 153 -73.42 10.15 19.80
C ARG A 153 -74.28 9.73 20.99
N GLU A 154 -74.68 10.67 21.84
CA GLU A 154 -75.56 10.41 22.98
C GLU A 154 -77.00 10.13 22.55
N ARG A 155 -77.52 10.85 21.54
CA ARG A 155 -78.84 10.60 20.93
C ARG A 155 -78.91 9.29 20.16
N THR A 156 -77.83 8.90 19.50
CA THR A 156 -77.77 7.66 18.69
C THR A 156 -77.25 6.45 19.47
N ARG A 157 -76.98 6.60 20.78
CA ARG A 157 -76.51 5.48 21.61
C ARG A 157 -77.65 4.47 21.80
N PRO A 158 -77.53 3.23 21.29
CA PRO A 158 -78.49 2.18 21.60
C PRO A 158 -78.39 1.85 23.09
N TYR A 159 -79.53 1.74 23.78
CA TYR A 159 -79.56 1.29 25.16
C TYR A 159 -79.02 -0.14 25.25
N THR A 160 -77.83 -0.29 25.83
CA THR A 160 -77.25 -1.59 26.16
C THR A 160 -77.50 -1.85 27.65
N PRO A 161 -78.31 -2.86 28.02
CA PRO A 161 -78.46 -3.22 29.42
C PRO A 161 -77.09 -3.68 29.97
N LYS A 162 -76.70 -3.12 31.11
CA LYS A 162 -75.46 -3.47 31.83
C LYS A 162 -75.45 -4.99 32.11
N LYS A 163 -74.69 -5.76 31.34
CA LYS A 163 -74.30 -7.12 31.75
C LYS A 163 -73.30 -6.98 32.90
N LEU A 164 -73.63 -7.64 34.01
CA LEU A 164 -72.76 -7.82 35.17
C LEU A 164 -71.37 -8.29 34.72
N ALA A 165 -70.35 -7.58 35.17
CA ALA A 165 -68.96 -7.90 34.92
C ALA A 165 -68.57 -9.15 35.71
N THR A 166 -68.26 -10.24 35.01
CA THR A 166 -67.34 -11.26 35.53
C THR A 166 -65.99 -10.99 34.90
N THR A 167 -65.25 -10.03 35.46
CA THR A 167 -63.84 -9.78 35.13
C THR A 167 -63.00 -10.92 35.69
N ALA A 168 -62.77 -11.94 34.87
CA ALA A 168 -61.56 -12.75 34.99
C ALA A 168 -60.37 -11.83 34.75
N TYR A 169 -59.50 -11.70 35.76
CA TYR A 169 -58.27 -10.92 35.70
C TYR A 169 -57.37 -11.44 34.57
N MET A 170 -57.31 -10.71 33.46
CA MET A 170 -56.23 -10.83 32.47
C MET A 170 -55.44 -9.53 32.48
N ARG A 171 -54.22 -9.61 33.03
CA ARG A 171 -53.25 -8.52 33.11
C ARG A 171 -52.83 -8.08 31.69
N PRO A 172 -52.80 -6.77 31.39
CA PRO A 172 -52.11 -6.26 30.21
C PRO A 172 -50.59 -6.33 30.42
N ILE A 173 -49.89 -6.95 29.46
CA ILE A 173 -48.43 -6.90 29.34
C ILE A 173 -48.07 -5.58 28.65
N TYR A 174 -47.27 -4.74 29.30
CA TYR A 174 -46.67 -3.57 28.68
C TYR A 174 -45.28 -3.96 28.12
N PRO A 175 -44.98 -3.69 26.84
CA PRO A 175 -43.62 -3.77 26.35
C PRO A 175 -42.83 -2.56 26.85
N ASP A 176 -41.80 -2.83 27.66
CA ASP A 176 -40.81 -1.86 28.11
C ASP A 176 -39.70 -1.77 27.05
N HIS A 177 -39.49 -0.57 26.49
CA HIS A 177 -38.40 -0.30 25.55
C HIS A 177 -37.14 0.08 26.31
N ALA A 178 -36.55 -0.89 26.99
CA ALA A 178 -35.17 -0.79 27.44
C ALA A 178 -34.53 -2.18 27.35
N THR A 179 -33.53 -2.30 26.48
CA THR A 179 -32.71 -3.50 26.21
C THR A 179 -33.39 -4.61 25.42
N GLY A 180 -33.17 -4.60 24.10
CA GLY A 180 -33.59 -5.65 23.16
C GLY A 180 -32.84 -6.97 23.38
N LYS A 181 -33.22 -7.73 24.41
CA LYS A 181 -32.96 -9.16 24.53
C LYS A 181 -34.20 -9.85 25.10
N GLU A 182 -34.76 -10.76 24.32
CA GLU A 182 -35.86 -11.64 24.74
C GLU A 182 -35.40 -12.53 25.90
N VAL A 183 -36.15 -12.52 27.01
CA VAL A 183 -36.03 -13.53 28.06
C VAL A 183 -37.41 -14.06 28.37
N SER A 184 -37.67 -15.27 27.88
CA SER A 184 -38.81 -16.10 28.26
C SER A 184 -38.67 -16.53 29.72
N LEU A 185 -39.59 -16.11 30.59
CA LEU A 185 -39.67 -16.60 31.97
C LEU A 185 -40.89 -17.51 32.13
N THR A 186 -40.62 -18.82 32.10
CA THR A 186 -41.52 -19.87 32.60
C THR A 186 -41.59 -19.81 34.12
N PRO A 187 -42.77 -20.03 34.75
CA PRO A 187 -42.90 -20.02 36.20
C PRO A 187 -42.51 -21.38 36.79
N GLN A 188 -41.51 -21.41 37.66
CA GLN A 188 -41.35 -22.50 38.65
C GLN A 188 -42.01 -22.08 39.97
N ARG A 189 -42.86 -22.97 40.49
CA ARG A 189 -43.45 -23.00 41.84
C ARG A 189 -42.37 -23.34 42.88
N PRO A 190 -42.53 -22.92 44.15
CA PRO A 190 -43.44 -23.61 45.08
C PRO A 190 -44.57 -22.73 45.60
#